data_AF-A0A2M7DS63-F1
#
_entry.id   AF-A0A2M7DS63-F1
#
_cell.length_a   1.000
_cell.length_b   1.000
_cell.length_c   1.000
_cell.angle_alpha   90.00
_cell.angle_beta   90.00
_cell.angle_gamma   90.00
#
_symmetry.space_group_name_H-M   'P 1'
#
loop_
_entity.id
_entity.type
_entity.pdbx_description
1 polymer ?
#
loop_
_entity_poly.entity_id
_entity_poly.type
_entity_poly.pdbx_seq_one_letter_code
_entity_poly.pdbx_strand_id
1 'polypeptide(L)' 'MVQCIKEKENIEQIKKKYPNEWLLLIDCETDKMSSPVSGVLVEHSKNRDEIYKKLRKYSGKLCIEYSGKIPKDLAVMFSI' A
#
# COMPACT_ATOMS: atom_id res chain seq x y z
N MET A 1 17.77 8.25 15.94
CA MET A 1 17.22 7.49 14.80
C MET A 1 16.78 8.50 13.77
N VAL A 2 17.46 8.58 12.63
CA VAL A 2 17.05 9.48 11.54
C VAL A 2 15.82 8.85 10.89
N GLN A 3 14.63 9.40 11.17
CA GLN A 3 13.43 9.05 10.42
C GLN A 3 13.67 9.58 9.00
N CYS A 4 13.96 8.70 8.04
CA CYS A 4 14.11 9.14 6.64
C CYS A 4 12.85 9.90 6.24
N ILE A 5 13.03 11.11 5.72
CA ILE A 5 11.93 11.89 5.17
C ILE A 5 11.29 11.04 4.07
N LYS A 6 10.05 10.63 4.28
CA LYS A 6 9.32 9.81 3.31
C LYS A 6 8.53 10.76 2.42
N GLU A 7 8.90 10.81 1.15
CA GLU A 7 8.27 11.67 0.16
C GLU A 7 7.09 10.98 -0.51
N LYS A 8 6.16 11.79 -1.02
CA LYS A 8 5.01 11.30 -1.77
C LYS A 8 5.46 10.84 -3.14
N GLU A 9 5.07 9.63 -3.53
CA GLU A 9 5.50 9.02 -4.78
C GLU A 9 4.31 8.37 -5.51
N ASN A 10 4.43 8.28 -6.84
CA ASN A 10 3.47 7.57 -7.68
C ASN A 10 3.49 6.06 -7.39
N ILE A 11 2.30 5.45 -7.32
CA ILE A 11 2.16 4.05 -6.93
C ILE A 11 2.95 3.07 -7.80
N GLU A 12 3.09 3.33 -9.09
CA GLU A 12 3.81 2.45 -10.01
C GLU A 12 5.31 2.44 -9.74
N GLN A 13 5.87 3.56 -9.27
CA GLN A 13 7.28 3.61 -8.87
C GLN A 13 7.52 2.87 -7.55
N ILE A 14 6.59 3.00 -6.60
CA ILE A 14 6.63 2.27 -5.33
C ILE A 14 6.56 0.76 -5.58
N LYS A 15 5.63 0.30 -6.44
CA LYS A 15 5.50 -1.11 -6.81
C LYS A 15 6.77 -1.68 -7.45
N LYS A 16 7.48 -0.89 -8.27
CA LYS A 16 8.77 -1.30 -8.86
C LYS A 16 9.87 -1.48 -7.82
N LYS A 17 9.91 -0.64 -6.77
CA LYS A 17 10.90 -0.72 -5.68
C LYS A 17 10.65 -1.90 -4.74
N TYR A 18 9.38 -2.25 -4.53
CA TYR A 18 8.97 -3.28 -3.57
C TYR A 18 8.04 -4.31 -4.23
N PRO A 19 8.57 -5.20 -5.10
CA PRO A 19 7.76 -6.16 -5.85
C PRO A 19 7.26 -7.33 -4.99
N ASN A 20 6.01 -7.75 -5.18
CA ASN A 20 5.34 -8.82 -4.43
C ASN A 20 5.28 -8.57 -2.91
N GLU A 21 5.03 -7.33 -2.53
CA GLU A 21 4.89 -6.90 -1.14
C GLU A 21 3.56 -6.17 -0.92
N TRP A 22 3.10 -6.20 0.32
CA TRP A 22 2.04 -5.36 0.81
C TRP A 22 2.62 -4.01 1.20
N LEU A 23 2.00 -2.95 0.70
CA LEU A 23 2.41 -1.56 0.86
C LEU A 23 1.36 -0.83 1.70
N LEU A 24 1.80 -0.08 2.71
CA LEU A 24 0.96 0.84 3.45
C LEU A 24 1.36 2.28 3.12
N LEU A 25 0.40 3.02 2.57
CA LEU A 25 0.56 4.40 2.16
C LEU A 25 -0.24 5.31 3.08
N ILE A 26 0.36 6.40 3.53
CA ILE A 26 -0.36 7.55 4.13
C ILE A 26 -0.49 8.66 3.08
N ASP A 27 -1.35 9.65 3.37
CA ASP A 27 -1.66 10.75 2.45
C ASP A 27 -2.01 10.25 1.05
N CYS A 28 -2.74 9.14 1.01
CA CYS A 28 -3.05 8.45 -0.23
C CYS A 28 -4.02 9.29 -1.06
N GLU A 29 -3.70 9.41 -2.35
CA GLU A 29 -4.62 9.90 -3.37
C GLU A 29 -5.12 8.71 -4.19
N THR A 30 -6.42 8.67 -4.42
CA THR A 30 -7.06 7.63 -5.21
C THR A 30 -7.70 8.19 -6.45
N ASP A 31 -7.84 7.36 -7.48
CA ASP A 31 -8.67 7.68 -8.63
C ASP A 31 -10.18 7.57 -8.30
N LYS A 32 -11.02 7.76 -9.32
CA LYS A 32 -12.49 7.68 -9.20
C LYS A 32 -12.99 6.28 -8.81
N MET A 33 -12.17 5.25 -8.99
CA MET A 33 -12.47 3.85 -8.66
C MET A 33 -11.91 3.46 -7.28
N SER A 34 -11.42 4.42 -6.49
CA SER A 34 -10.74 4.20 -5.21
C SER A 34 -9.42 3.42 -5.33
N SER A 35 -8.82 3.38 -6.52
CA SER A 35 -7.49 2.77 -6.70
C SER A 35 -6.40 3.78 -6.30
N PRO A 36 -5.38 3.39 -5.53
CA PRO A 36 -4.29 4.30 -5.16
C PRO A 36 -3.52 4.79 -6.39
N VAL A 37 -3.26 6.09 -6.48
CA VAL A 37 -2.47 6.74 -7.54
C VAL A 37 -1.13 7.23 -7.01
N SER A 38 -1.12 7.77 -5.79
CA SER A 38 0.08 8.28 -5.12
C SER A 38 -0.06 8.21 -3.60
N GLY A 39 1.07 8.28 -2.89
CA GLY A 39 1.08 8.33 -1.43
C GLY A 39 2.50 8.28 -0.86
N VAL A 40 2.60 8.36 0.46
CA VAL A 40 3.87 8.22 1.19
C VAL A 40 3.95 6.81 1.76
N LEU A 41 4.92 6.00 1.30
CA LEU A 41 5.08 4.63 1.77
C LEU A 41 5.63 4.59 3.20
N VAL A 42 4.79 4.24 4.17
CA VAL A 42 5.21 4.19 5.59
C VAL A 42 5.65 2.81 6.04
N GLU A 43 5.09 1.75 5.48
CA GLU A 43 5.44 0.37 5.81
C GLU A 43 5.32 -0.51 4.55
N HIS A 44 6.18 -1.52 4.45
CA HIS A 44 6.07 -2.57 3.46
C HIS A 44 6.46 -3.91 4.09
N SER A 45 5.87 -5.01 3.60
CA SER A 45 6.24 -6.37 4.00
C SER A 45 5.68 -7.38 3.01
N LYS A 46 6.36 -8.52 2.86
CA LYS A 46 5.81 -9.70 2.18
C LYS A 46 4.65 -10.32 2.96
N ASN A 47 4.58 -10.08 4.27
CA ASN A 47 3.52 -10.60 5.14
C ASN A 47 2.44 -9.52 5.36
N ARG A 48 1.23 -9.79 4.85
CA ARG A 48 0.07 -8.92 5.01
C ARG A 48 -0.20 -8.57 6.49
N ASP A 49 -0.09 -9.54 7.39
CA ASP A 49 -0.49 -9.37 8.78
C ASP A 49 0.43 -8.38 9.53
N GLU A 50 1.69 -8.26 9.09
CA GLU A 50 2.60 -7.23 9.61
C GLU A 50 2.12 -5.83 9.25
N ILE A 51 1.61 -5.63 8.04
CA ILE A 51 1.02 -4.38 7.61
C ILE A 51 -0.21 -4.05 8.46
N TYR A 52 -1.13 -4.99 8.66
CA TYR A 52 -2.32 -4.75 9.49
C TYR A 52 -2.00 -4.48 10.97
N LYS A 53 -0.95 -5.10 11.52
CA LYS A 53 -0.48 -4.79 12.88
C LYS A 53 0.04 -3.35 12.98
N LYS A 54 0.82 -2.91 11.99
CA LYS A 54 1.41 -1.56 11.96
C LYS A 54 0.42 -0.49 11.54
N LEU A 55 -0.62 -0.84 10.77
CA LEU A 55 -1.71 0.05 10.34
C LEU A 55 -2.31 0.85 11.50
N ARG A 56 -2.45 0.22 12.67
CA ARG A 56 -3.00 0.81 13.90
C ARG A 56 -2.23 2.04 14.40
N LYS A 57 -0.99 2.25 13.94
CA LYS A 57 -0.16 3.40 14.29
C LYS A 57 -0.45 4.64 13.44
N TYR A 58 -1.25 4.50 12.37
CA TYR A 58 -1.51 5.54 11.39
C TYR A 58 -3.00 5.89 11.36
N SER A 59 -3.30 7.12 10.97
CA SER A 59 -4.65 7.65 10.83
C SER A 59 -4.76 8.52 9.58
N GLY A 60 -5.98 8.82 9.14
CA GLY A 60 -6.24 9.67 7.97
C GLY A 60 -6.46 8.86 6.69
N LYS A 61 -6.05 9.41 5.55
CA LYS A 61 -6.18 8.74 4.24
C LYS A 61 -5.10 7.69 4.07
N LEU A 62 -5.50 6.43 4.23
CA LEU A 62 -4.62 5.26 4.16
C LEU A 62 -4.99 4.41 2.96
N CYS A 63 -3.98 3.83 2.31
CA CYS A 63 -4.17 2.80 1.29
C CYS A 63 -3.29 1.60 1.59
N ILE A 64 -3.85 0.41 1.43
CA ILE A 64 -3.09 -0.85 1.41
C ILE A 64 -3.13 -1.37 -0.02
N GLU A 65 -1.96 -1.59 -0.60
CA GLU A 65 -1.82 -2.07 -1.98
C GLU A 65 -0.90 -3.28 -2.01
N TYR A 66 -1.26 -4.31 -2.79
CA TYR A 66 -0.35 -5.42 -3.08
C TYR A 66 0.34 -5.16 -4.42
N SER A 67 1.68 -5.17 -4.43
CA SER A 67 2.48 -4.85 -5.62
C SER A 67 2.71 -6.04 -6.56
N GLY A 68 2.29 -7.25 -6.16
CA GLY A 68 2.42 -8.44 -6.99
C GLY A 68 1.35 -8.53 -8.07
N LYS A 69 1.57 -9.42 -9.03
CA LYS A 69 0.56 -9.72 -10.06
C LYS A 69 -0.54 -10.56 -9.45
N ILE A 70 -1.79 -10.12 -9.62
CA ILE A 70 -2.97 -10.93 -9.31
C ILE A 70 -3.19 -11.91 -10.48
N PRO A 71 -3.30 -13.23 -10.24
CA PRO A 71 -3.62 -14.20 -11.28
C PRO A 71 -4.94 -13.84 -11.99
N LYS A 72 -5.00 -14.03 -13.31
CA LYS A 72 -6.17 -13.64 -14.12
C LYS A 72 -7.44 -14.44 -13.78
N ASP A 73 -7.25 -15.62 -13.22
CA ASP A 73 -8.26 -16.59 -12.82
C ASP A 73 -8.62 -16.50 -11.32
N LEU A 74 -8.01 -15.56 -10.58
CA LEU A 74 -8.35 -15.36 -9.18
C LEU A 74 -9.59 -14.48 -9.04
N ALA A 75 -10.63 -15.02 -8.43
CA ALA A 75 -11.76 -14.25 -7.92
C ALA A 75 -11.59 -14.00 -6.42
N VAL A 76 -11.66 -12.74 -6.00
CA VAL A 76 -11.65 -12.36 -4.58
C VAL A 76 -13.03 -11.83 -4.21
N MET A 77 -13.67 -12.46 -3.23
CA MET A 77 -14.94 -12.01 -2.69
C MET A 77 -14.74 -11.51 -1.26
N PHE A 78 -15.18 -10.29 -1.00
CA PHE A 78 -15.27 -9.74 0.34
C PHE A 78 -16.73 -9.78 0.77
N SER A 79 -17.03 -10.49 1.85
CA SER A 79 -18.30 -10.37 2.56
C SER A 79 -18.08 -9.39 3.70
N ILE A 80 -18.83 -8.30 3.70
CA ILE A 80 -18.79 -7.27 4.74
C ILE A 80 -19.83 -7.61 5.81
#